data_AF-A0A497FI54-F1
#
_entry.id   AF-A0A497FI54-F1
#
_cell.length_a   1.000
_cell.length_b   1.000
_cell.length_c   1.000
_cell.angle_alpha   90.00
_cell.angle_beta   90.00
_cell.angle_gamma   90.00
#
_symmetry.space_group_name_H-M   'P 1'
#
loop_
_entity.id
_entity.type
_entity.pdbx_description
1 polymer ?
#
loop_
_entity_poly.entity_id
_entity_poly.type
_entity_poly.pdbx_seq_one_letter_code
_entity_poly.pdbx_strand_id
1 'polypeptide(L)' 'MVPGCRGGRPAIRGSRITVDDILEALSVGWNIDEIEENYEIPREAILEAIRYALESLRKVETFFSYFSGKSGDEGYL' A
#
# COMPACT_ATOMS: atom_id res chain seq x y z
N MET A 1 14.32 -5.10 13.52
CA MET A 1 13.94 -4.61 12.17
C MET A 1 13.27 -5.75 11.42
N VAL A 2 12.09 -5.52 10.84
CA VAL A 2 11.41 -6.54 10.01
C VAL A 2 12.05 -6.51 8.60
N PRO A 3 12.49 -7.66 8.05
CA PRO A 3 13.03 -7.72 6.70
C PRO A 3 11.99 -7.22 5.68
N GLY A 4 12.34 -6.22 4.86
CA GLY A 4 11.42 -5.61 3.90
C GLY A 4 10.56 -4.47 4.44
N CYS A 5 10.79 -4.01 5.69
CA CYS A 5 10.12 -2.81 6.20
C CYS A 5 11.13 -1.71 6.58
N ARG A 6 10.84 -0.47 6.19
CA ARG A 6 11.61 0.72 6.57
C ARG A 6 10.78 1.61 7.50
N GLY A 7 11.16 1.63 8.79
CA GLY A 7 10.40 2.37 9.79
C GLY A 7 8.95 1.91 9.92
N GLY A 8 8.67 0.62 9.66
CA GLY A 8 7.31 0.07 9.65
C GLY A 8 6.59 0.17 8.30
N ARG A 9 7.14 0.90 7.32
CA ARG A 9 6.55 1.00 5.97
C ARG A 9 7.01 -0.16 5.07
N PRO A 10 6.11 -0.79 4.32
CA PRO A 10 6.45 -1.82 3.33
C PRO A 10 7.42 -1.28 2.29
N ALA A 11 8.53 -1.98 2.09
CA ALA A 11 9.59 -1.61 1.16
C ALA A 11 9.90 -2.72 0.17
N ILE A 12 10.31 -2.33 -1.03
CA ILE A 12 10.74 -3.25 -2.07
C ILE A 12 11.98 -4.01 -1.58
N ARG A 13 11.97 -5.34 -1.75
CA ARG A 13 13.06 -6.21 -1.27
C ARG A 13 14.38 -5.81 -1.91
N GLY A 14 15.42 -5.65 -1.08
CA GLY A 14 16.76 -5.27 -1.54
C GLY A 14 16.90 -3.80 -1.93
N SER A 15 15.82 -3.01 -1.83
CA SER A 15 15.82 -1.60 -2.18
C SER A 15 15.53 -0.71 -0.98
N ARG A 16 15.84 0.58 -1.17
CA ARG A 16 15.51 1.65 -0.23
C ARG A 16 14.08 2.18 -0.39
N ILE A 17 13.44 1.82 -1.49
CA ILE A 17 12.17 2.37 -1.98
C ILE A 17 10.98 1.69 -1.31
N THR A 18 10.05 2.51 -0.84
CA THR A 18 8.80 2.12 -0.20
C THR A 18 7.64 2.05 -1.19
N VAL A 19 6.54 1.41 -0.78
CA VAL A 19 5.29 1.44 -1.54
C VAL A 19 4.80 2.89 -1.70
N ASP A 20 4.92 3.72 -0.66
CA ASP A 20 4.58 5.14 -0.70
C ASP A 20 5.36 5.90 -1.77
N ASP A 21 6.69 5.70 -1.87
CA ASP A 21 7.54 6.40 -2.85
C ASP A 21 7.09 6.11 -4.30
N ILE A 22 6.62 4.89 -4.56
CA ILE A 22 6.09 4.46 -5.87
C ILE A 22 4.73 5.13 -6.14
N LEU A 23 3.84 5.13 -5.15
CA LEU A 23 2.52 5.76 -5.29
C LEU A 23 2.61 7.28 -5.42
N GLU A 24 3.55 7.91 -4.73
CA GLU A 24 3.83 9.35 -4.84
C GLU A 24 4.33 9.69 -6.25
N ALA A 25 5.26 8.92 -6.80
CA ALA A 25 5.73 9.10 -8.18
C ALA A 25 4.58 8.98 -9.21
N LEU A 26 3.73 7.95 -9.07
CA LEU A 26 2.53 7.79 -9.91
C LEU A 26 1.57 8.98 -9.75
N SER A 27 1.41 9.51 -8.53
CA SER A 27 0.48 10.62 -8.25
C SER A 27 0.90 11.94 -8.91
N VAL A 28 2.20 12.14 -9.14
CA VAL A 28 2.73 13.31 -9.85
C VAL A 28 2.88 13.10 -11.35
N GLY A 29 2.35 11.97 -11.87
CA GLY A 29 2.23 11.70 -13.29
C GLY A 29 3.35 10.87 -13.92
N TRP A 30 4.25 10.28 -13.11
CA TRP A 30 5.25 9.37 -13.66
C TRP A 30 4.60 8.09 -14.18
N ASN A 31 5.17 7.53 -15.23
CA ASN A 31 4.81 6.22 -15.74
C ASN A 31 5.73 5.12 -15.17
N ILE A 32 5.38 3.85 -15.44
CA ILE A 32 6.12 2.70 -14.86
C ILE A 32 7.57 2.66 -15.33
N ASP A 33 7.85 3.01 -16.58
CA ASP A 33 9.19 2.92 -17.15
C ASP A 33 10.11 3.99 -16.52
N GLU A 34 9.59 5.21 -16.27
CA GLU A 34 10.29 6.27 -15.53
C GLU A 34 10.61 5.86 -14.09
N ILE A 35 9.70 5.14 -13.43
CA ILE A 35 9.92 4.63 -12.06
C ILE A 35 10.96 3.51 -12.07
N GLU A 36 10.89 2.58 -13.03
CA GLU A 36 11.85 1.48 -13.19
C GLU A 36 13.27 2.01 -13.41
N GLU A 37 13.43 2.99 -14.29
CA GLU A 37 14.72 3.61 -14.59
C GLU A 37 15.25 4.44 -13.40
N ASN A 38 14.42 5.32 -12.81
CA ASN A 38 14.89 6.24 -11.78
C ASN A 38 15.11 5.58 -10.42
N TYR A 39 14.36 4.54 -10.09
CA TYR A 39 14.48 3.82 -8.82
C TYR A 39 15.30 2.53 -8.91
N GLU A 40 15.73 2.15 -10.12
CA GLU A 40 16.51 0.94 -10.40
C GLU A 40 15.87 -0.31 -9.78
N ILE A 41 14.55 -0.43 -9.92
CA ILE A 41 13.76 -1.58 -9.45
C ILE A 41 13.04 -2.23 -10.63
N PRO A 42 12.89 -3.57 -10.62
CA PRO A 42 12.22 -4.24 -11.73
C PRO A 42 10.75 -3.85 -11.81
N ARG A 43 10.22 -3.77 -13.03
CA ARG A 43 8.80 -3.54 -13.31
C ARG A 43 7.85 -4.36 -12.43
N GLU A 44 8.16 -5.64 -12.19
CA GLU A 44 7.34 -6.52 -11.37
C GLU A 44 7.20 -6.02 -9.93
N ALA A 45 8.26 -5.43 -9.36
CA ALA A 45 8.23 -4.87 -8.01
C ALA A 45 7.30 -3.66 -7.91
N ILE A 46 7.23 -2.84 -8.97
CA ILE A 46 6.31 -1.70 -9.06
C ILE A 46 4.86 -2.21 -9.06
N LEU A 47 4.57 -3.23 -9.87
CA LEU A 47 3.24 -3.83 -9.95
C LEU A 47 2.83 -4.52 -8.64
N GLU A 48 3.76 -5.19 -7.95
CA GLU A 48 3.54 -5.75 -6.61
C GLU A 48 3.25 -4.67 -5.57
N ALA A 49 3.92 -3.51 -5.63
CA ALA A 49 3.62 -2.39 -4.73
C ALA A 49 2.19 -1.86 -4.93
N ILE A 50 1.75 -1.70 -6.17
CA ILE A 50 0.38 -1.27 -6.50
C ILE A 50 -0.64 -2.32 -6.01
N ARG A 51 -0.37 -3.62 -6.23
CA ARG A 51 -1.22 -4.71 -5.71
C ARG A 51 -1.32 -4.67 -4.19
N TYR A 52 -0.19 -4.53 -3.51
CA TYR A 52 -0.14 -4.41 -2.05
C TYR A 52 -0.98 -3.23 -1.54
N ALA A 53 -0.90 -2.08 -2.19
CA ALA A 53 -1.69 -0.90 -1.84
C ALA A 53 -3.20 -1.18 -1.98
N LEU A 54 -3.63 -1.78 -3.10
CA LEU A 54 -5.02 -2.15 -3.33
C LEU A 54 -5.55 -3.14 -2.27
N GLU A 55 -4.77 -4.17 -1.94
CA GLU A 55 -5.15 -5.14 -0.90
C GLU A 55 -5.24 -4.51 0.49
N SER A 56 -4.35 -3.56 0.79
CA SER A 56 -4.35 -2.84 2.06
C SER A 56 -5.62 -1.99 2.21
N LEU A 57 -6.06 -1.31 1.13
CA LEU A 57 -7.31 -0.55 1.13
C LEU A 57 -8.54 -1.45 1.37
N ARG A 58 -8.60 -2.62 0.72
CA ARG A 58 -9.71 -3.59 0.91
C ARG A 58 -9.80 -4.13 2.33
N LYS A 59 -8.66 -4.37 2.99
CA LYS A 59 -8.62 -4.80 4.40
C LYS A 59 -9.19 -3.72 5.32
N VAL A 60 -8.87 -2.46 5.06
CA VAL A 60 -9.42 -1.32 5.82
C VAL A 60 -10.93 -1.21 5.60
N GLU A 61 -11.42 -1.36 4.38
CA GLU A 61 -12.86 -1.34 4.07
C GLU A 61 -13.62 -2.46 4.79
N THR A 62 -13.08 -3.68 4.79
CA THR A 62 -13.70 -4.84 5.46
C THR A 62 -13.74 -4.64 6.97
N PHE A 63 -12.66 -4.11 7.55
CA PHE A 63 -12.60 -3.74 8.96
C PHE A 63 -13.64 -2.65 9.25
N PHE A 64 -13.66 -1.55 8.50
CA PHE A 64 -14.62 -0.46 8.72
C PHE A 64 -16.08 -0.92 8.61
N SER A 65 -16.41 -1.80 7.67
CA SER A 65 -17.73 -2.41 7.55
C SER A 65 -18.11 -3.24 8.79
N TYR A 66 -17.16 -3.99 9.34
CA TYR A 66 -17.35 -4.74 10.59
C TYR A 66 -17.63 -3.82 11.80
N PHE A 67 -16.96 -2.65 11.88
CA PHE A 67 -17.19 -1.68 12.95
C PHE A 67 -18.45 -0.83 12.73
N SER A 68 -18.77 -0.48 11.48
CA SER A 68 -19.97 0.29 11.13
C SER A 68 -21.26 -0.51 11.34
N GLY A 69 -21.21 -1.85 11.36
CA GLY A 69 -22.34 -2.72 11.67
C GLY A 69 -22.67 -2.86 13.18
N LYS A 70 -21.99 -2.12 14.07
CA LYS A 70 -22.16 -2.19 15.54
C LYS A 70 -22.67 -0.89 16.18
N SER A 71 -22.98 0.15 15.41
CA SER A 71 -23.53 1.41 15.93
C SER A 71 -25.06 1.44 15.91
N GLY A 72 -25.70 0.48 16.58
CA GLY A 72 -27.15 0.39 16.57
C GLY A 72 -27.79 -0.56 17.56
N ASP A 73 -27.22 -0.78 18.76
CA ASP A 73 -27.90 -1.51 19.84
C ASP A 73 -27.61 -0.88 21.21
N GLU A 74 -28.09 0.35 21.42
CA GLU A 74 -28.59 0.77 22.73
C GLU A 74 -30.14 0.78 22.67
N GLY A 75 -30.74 -0.32 23.15
CA GLY A 75 -32.08 -0.37 23.71
C GLY A 75 -33.29 -0.32 22.75
N TYR A 76 -33.85 -1.49 22.44
CA TYR A 76 -35.18 -1.88 22.94
C TYR A 76 -35.39 -3.40 22.81
N LEU A 77 -35.82 -4.00 23.93
CA LEU A 77 -36.10 -5.42 24.26
C LEU A 77 -34.95 -6.25 24.83
#